data_AF-A0A7W8KRK1-F1
#
_entry.id   AF-A0A7W8KRK1-F1
#
_cell.length_a   1.000
_cell.length_b   1.000
_cell.length_c   1.000
_cell.angle_alpha   90.00
_cell.angle_beta   90.00
_cell.angle_gamma   90.00
#
_symmetry.space_group_name_H-M   'P 1'
#
loop_
_entity.id
_entity.type
_entity.pdbx_description
1 polymer ?
#
loop_
_entity_poly.entity_id
_entity_poly.type
_entity_poly.pdbx_seq_one_letter_code
_entity_poly.pdbx_strand_id
1 'polypeptide(L)'
;MLRLLPFLSALLVLSAQAADSTPPPATAPSASSEAARAQLKKIQSAAQRLSYSGTFVYQQASQMRTSRITHILAGKSELEKLEVLDGKPREYLRNNDDVACYIPDAKTVLVEKRVTRDVFPAILGANPEDLVNHYNLSMGGDERVAGRDCQAIVLEPKDKLRYGYRFWADKSSGLLLRAQTLDGKGDVVEQISFTQIEIGPIDRARIRPSYADTRGWRIEKAAMSSVDLSGWNVTPPPGFRKIQEVRRLISDTAGEGASPAQSRAAEREVSQIVFSDGLAAISVFIEAGGQNRNEGAIQQGALNIVGRRQGDYWLTVVGEVPAAAIRQVSDSIELKTK
;
A
#
# COMPACT_ATOMS: atom_id res chain seq x y z
N MET A 1 49.57 -19.69 -14.00
CA MET A 1 49.36 -19.82 -15.46
C MET A 1 48.59 -18.57 -15.90
N LEU A 2 49.23 -17.46 -16.28
CA LEU A 2 49.98 -17.21 -17.53
C LEU A 2 49.03 -17.38 -18.73
N ARG A 3 48.57 -16.33 -19.45
CA ARG A 3 49.30 -15.43 -20.38
C ARG A 3 48.44 -14.16 -20.62
N LEU A 4 48.96 -12.92 -20.56
CA LEU A 4 49.84 -12.17 -21.49
C LEU A 4 49.25 -11.85 -22.90
N LEU A 5 48.77 -10.59 -23.04
CA LEU A 5 48.99 -9.52 -24.04
C LEU A 5 49.49 -9.87 -25.48
N PRO A 6 49.12 -9.07 -26.52
CA PRO A 6 49.87 -7.82 -26.79
C PRO A 6 49.10 -6.59 -27.32
N PHE A 7 49.70 -5.45 -27.01
CA PHE A 7 49.77 -4.12 -27.65
C PHE A 7 49.04 -3.85 -28.97
N LEU A 8 48.38 -2.68 -29.03
CA LEU A 8 48.62 -1.70 -30.09
C LEU A 8 48.45 -0.26 -29.58
N SER A 9 49.54 0.50 -29.60
CA SER A 9 49.58 1.95 -29.40
C SER A 9 49.12 2.65 -30.68
N ALA A 10 48.23 3.63 -30.56
CA ALA A 10 48.05 4.67 -31.56
C ALA A 10 47.87 6.01 -30.84
N LEU A 11 48.88 6.88 -31.00
CA LEU A 11 48.74 8.31 -30.75
C LEU A 11 47.76 8.89 -31.77
N LEU A 12 46.74 9.59 -31.28
CA LEU A 12 45.97 10.54 -32.08
C LEU A 12 45.76 11.79 -31.22
N VAL A 13 46.54 12.82 -31.55
CA VAL A 13 46.26 14.21 -31.17
C VAL A 13 45.10 14.65 -32.05
N LEU A 14 43.95 15.01 -31.47
CA LEU A 14 42.95 15.83 -32.15
C LEU A 14 42.19 16.68 -31.12
N SER A 15 42.54 17.96 -31.14
CA SER A 15 41.67 19.13 -31.04
C SER A 15 40.51 19.10 -30.04
N ALA A 16 40.64 19.85 -28.96
CA ALA A 16 39.52 20.31 -28.15
C ALA A 16 38.56 21.15 -29.02
N GLN A 17 37.45 20.56 -29.45
CA GLN A 17 36.26 21.32 -29.83
C GLN A 17 35.44 21.48 -28.56
N ALA A 18 35.24 22.73 -28.15
CA ALA A 18 34.18 23.09 -27.23
C ALA A 18 32.85 22.73 -27.93
N ALA A 19 32.31 21.56 -27.61
CA ALA A 19 30.95 21.24 -27.94
C ALA A 19 30.07 22.08 -27.03
N ASP A 20 29.38 23.05 -27.62
CA ASP A 20 28.19 23.66 -27.02
C ASP A 20 27.30 22.51 -26.52
N SER A 21 27.29 22.33 -25.21
CA SER A 21 26.41 21.40 -24.52
C SER A 21 24.99 21.95 -24.63
N THR A 22 24.38 21.73 -25.78
CA THR A 22 22.94 21.86 -25.94
C THR A 22 22.32 20.86 -24.97
N PRO A 23 21.51 21.29 -23.99
CA PRO A 23 20.83 20.34 -23.11
C PRO A 23 20.04 19.36 -23.97
N PRO A 24 20.03 18.06 -23.65
CA PRO A 24 19.26 17.11 -24.44
C PRO A 24 17.80 17.59 -24.47
N PRO A 25 17.13 17.54 -25.63
CA PRO A 25 15.72 17.88 -25.71
C PRO A 25 14.98 17.03 -24.67
N ALA A 26 14.14 17.67 -23.86
CA ALA A 26 13.28 16.98 -22.91
C ALA A 26 12.58 15.83 -23.65
N THR A 27 12.96 14.60 -23.34
CA THR A 27 12.48 13.41 -24.03
C THR A 27 10.96 13.38 -23.90
N ALA A 28 10.26 13.59 -25.02
CA ALA A 28 8.81 13.45 -25.04
C ALA A 28 8.46 12.05 -24.50
N PRO A 29 7.43 11.91 -23.67
CA PRO A 29 7.03 10.60 -23.16
C PRO A 29 6.80 9.66 -24.34
N SER A 30 7.35 8.45 -24.27
CA SER A 30 7.17 7.46 -25.33
C SER A 30 5.67 7.14 -25.49
N ALA A 31 5.22 6.82 -26.71
CA ALA A 31 3.82 6.44 -26.96
C ALA A 31 3.33 5.29 -26.05
N SER A 32 4.24 4.38 -25.65
CA SER A 32 3.97 3.32 -24.67
C SER A 32 3.69 3.86 -23.26
N SER A 33 4.43 4.90 -22.83
CA SER A 33 4.22 5.56 -21.54
C SER A 33 2.90 6.35 -21.50
N GLU A 34 2.53 7.01 -22.59
CA GLU A 34 1.21 7.66 -22.73
C GLU A 34 0.06 6.66 -22.64
N ALA A 35 0.15 5.54 -23.37
CA ALA A 35 -0.84 4.47 -23.31
C ALA A 35 -0.94 3.88 -21.89
N ALA A 36 0.19 3.65 -21.22
CA ALA A 36 0.24 3.14 -19.85
C ALA A 36 -0.44 4.11 -18.86
N ARG A 37 -0.18 5.42 -18.95
CA ARG A 37 -0.86 6.44 -18.14
C ARG A 37 -2.37 6.44 -18.38
N ALA A 38 -2.80 6.39 -19.63
CA ALA A 38 -4.22 6.36 -19.96
C ALA A 38 -4.91 5.12 -19.37
N GLN A 39 -4.24 3.96 -19.45
CA GLN A 39 -4.75 2.72 -18.87
C GLN A 39 -4.80 2.75 -17.33
N LEU A 40 -3.81 3.35 -16.66
CA LEU A 40 -3.85 3.58 -15.21
C LEU A 40 -5.05 4.43 -14.80
N LYS A 41 -5.34 5.51 -15.52
CA LYS A 41 -6.54 6.34 -15.29
C LYS A 41 -7.83 5.52 -15.49
N LYS A 42 -7.84 4.63 -16.49
CA LYS A 42 -8.98 3.72 -16.73
C LYS A 42 -9.19 2.75 -15.56
N ILE A 43 -8.11 2.14 -15.05
CA ILE A 43 -8.15 1.29 -13.85
C ILE A 43 -8.78 2.02 -12.66
N GLN A 44 -8.31 3.24 -12.39
CA GLN A 44 -8.78 4.03 -11.26
C GLN A 44 -10.27 4.37 -11.39
N SER A 45 -10.69 4.80 -12.58
CA SER A 45 -12.09 5.07 -12.88
C SER A 45 -12.95 3.80 -12.73
N ALA A 46 -12.47 2.65 -13.21
CA ALA A 46 -13.21 1.40 -13.18
C ALA A 46 -13.48 0.92 -11.75
N ALA A 47 -12.48 0.99 -10.86
CA ALA A 47 -12.64 0.53 -9.48
C ALA A 47 -13.69 1.36 -8.70
N GLN A 48 -13.80 2.66 -8.98
CA GLN A 48 -14.75 3.56 -8.32
C GLN A 48 -16.16 3.54 -8.93
N ARG A 49 -16.27 3.27 -10.25
CA ARG A 49 -17.53 3.47 -10.99
C ARG A 49 -18.30 2.19 -11.28
N LEU A 50 -17.63 1.04 -11.28
CA LEU A 50 -18.25 -0.22 -11.61
C LEU A 50 -18.81 -0.91 -10.37
N SER A 51 -20.00 -1.49 -10.51
CA SER A 51 -20.44 -2.52 -9.58
C SER A 51 -19.84 -3.86 -10.02
N TYR A 52 -19.32 -4.63 -9.06
CA TYR A 52 -18.72 -5.93 -9.30
C TYR A 52 -18.72 -6.81 -8.05
N SER A 53 -18.66 -8.12 -8.23
CA SER A 53 -18.56 -9.08 -7.13
C SER A 53 -17.71 -10.26 -7.56
N GLY A 54 -16.73 -10.63 -6.74
CA GLY A 54 -15.77 -11.66 -7.12
C GLY A 54 -14.96 -12.19 -5.96
N THR A 55 -14.31 -13.31 -6.21
CA THR A 55 -13.36 -13.92 -5.26
C THR A 55 -11.95 -13.68 -5.77
N PHE A 56 -11.06 -13.27 -4.89
CA PHE A 56 -9.65 -13.09 -5.19
C PHE A 56 -8.78 -13.80 -4.16
N VAL A 57 -7.57 -14.11 -4.61
CA VAL A 57 -6.51 -14.66 -3.78
C VAL A 57 -5.47 -13.57 -3.57
N TYR A 58 -5.12 -13.35 -2.31
CA TYR A 58 -3.96 -12.58 -1.87
C TYR A 58 -2.84 -13.56 -1.51
N GLN A 59 -1.68 -13.40 -2.13
CA GLN A 59 -0.50 -14.20 -1.88
C GLN A 59 0.65 -13.31 -1.45
N GLN A 60 1.26 -13.64 -0.31
CA GLN A 60 2.45 -12.97 0.21
C GLN A 60 3.42 -14.04 0.72
N ALA A 61 4.62 -14.08 0.14
CA ALA A 61 5.57 -15.18 0.36
C ALA A 61 4.88 -16.56 0.21
N SER A 62 4.90 -17.40 1.25
CA SER A 62 4.24 -18.71 1.27
C SER A 62 2.79 -18.68 1.78
N GLN A 63 2.29 -17.52 2.21
CA GLN A 63 0.92 -17.39 2.71
C GLN A 63 -0.02 -17.06 1.56
N MET A 64 -1.14 -17.77 1.52
CA MET A 64 -2.23 -17.54 0.59
C MET A 64 -3.52 -17.35 1.39
N ARG A 65 -4.30 -16.33 1.03
CA ARG A 65 -5.59 -16.03 1.64
C ARG A 65 -6.62 -15.70 0.57
N THR A 66 -7.80 -16.23 0.74
CA THR A 66 -8.94 -16.04 -0.16
C THR A 66 -9.91 -15.06 0.47
N SER A 67 -10.36 -14.10 -0.35
CA SER A 67 -11.33 -13.10 0.05
C SER A 67 -12.40 -12.95 -1.02
N ARG A 68 -13.61 -12.56 -0.61
CA ARG A 68 -14.67 -12.12 -1.52
C ARG A 68 -14.90 -10.64 -1.35
N ILE A 69 -14.96 -9.91 -2.47
CA ILE A 69 -15.36 -8.50 -2.50
C ILE A 69 -16.66 -8.36 -3.27
N THR A 70 -17.56 -7.54 -2.74
CA THR A 70 -18.71 -7.01 -3.47
C THR A 70 -18.67 -5.50 -3.38
N HIS A 71 -18.59 -4.83 -4.51
CA HIS A 71 -18.60 -3.38 -4.64
C HIS A 71 -19.83 -2.96 -5.44
N ILE A 72 -20.59 -1.99 -4.93
CA ILE A 72 -21.79 -1.44 -5.55
C ILE A 72 -21.73 0.08 -5.50
N LEU A 73 -21.81 0.71 -6.67
CA LEU A 73 -22.08 2.14 -6.75
C LEU A 73 -23.59 2.39 -6.79
N ALA A 74 -24.14 2.96 -5.73
CA ALA A 74 -25.56 3.32 -5.60
C ALA A 74 -25.71 4.85 -5.63
N GLY A 75 -25.82 5.41 -6.84
CA GLY A 75 -25.86 6.87 -7.03
C GLY A 75 -24.51 7.50 -6.69
N LYS A 76 -24.44 8.24 -5.58
CA LYS A 76 -23.18 8.80 -5.05
C LYS A 76 -22.58 7.97 -3.91
N SER A 77 -23.29 6.95 -3.44
CA SER A 77 -22.82 6.12 -2.32
C SER A 77 -22.05 4.92 -2.83
N GLU A 78 -20.84 4.76 -2.33
CA GLU A 78 -20.00 3.59 -2.54
C GLU A 78 -20.24 2.59 -1.41
N LEU A 79 -20.76 1.41 -1.76
CA LEU A 79 -21.03 0.33 -0.82
C LEU A 79 -20.10 -0.83 -1.13
N GLU A 80 -19.41 -1.33 -0.11
CA GLU A 80 -18.50 -2.45 -0.27
C GLU A 80 -18.64 -3.43 0.88
N LYS A 81 -18.57 -4.71 0.54
CA LYS A 81 -18.47 -5.83 1.48
C LYS A 81 -17.22 -6.63 1.14
N LEU A 82 -16.32 -6.79 2.11
CA LEU A 82 -15.15 -7.65 2.00
C LEU A 82 -15.24 -8.76 3.05
N GLU A 83 -15.17 -10.01 2.59
CA GLU A 83 -15.24 -11.22 3.41
C GLU A 83 -13.88 -11.93 3.37
N VAL A 84 -13.30 -12.21 4.54
CA VAL A 84 -12.14 -13.09 4.68
C VAL A 84 -12.64 -14.53 4.75
N LEU A 85 -12.29 -15.35 3.77
CA LEU A 85 -12.80 -16.71 3.61
C LEU A 85 -11.91 -17.78 4.25
N ASP A 86 -10.64 -17.45 4.51
CA ASP A 86 -9.66 -18.36 5.10
C ASP A 86 -9.35 -18.00 6.56
N GLY A 87 -9.18 -19.00 7.41
CA GLY A 87 -8.82 -18.82 8.82
C GLY A 87 -9.96 -18.26 9.66
N LYS A 88 -9.64 -17.29 10.54
CA LYS A 88 -10.65 -16.65 11.40
C LYS A 88 -11.52 -15.72 10.56
N PRO A 89 -12.84 -15.94 10.48
CA PRO A 89 -13.70 -15.15 9.62
C PRO A 89 -13.72 -13.68 10.06
N ARG A 90 -13.66 -12.79 9.08
CA ARG A 90 -13.86 -11.34 9.25
C ARG A 90 -14.69 -10.82 8.11
N GLU A 91 -15.56 -9.87 8.42
CA GLU A 91 -16.39 -9.19 7.43
C GLU A 91 -16.26 -7.68 7.62
N TYR A 92 -15.94 -6.98 6.54
CA TYR A 92 -15.84 -5.53 6.51
C TYR A 92 -16.98 -5.00 5.65
N LEU A 93 -17.77 -4.11 6.21
CA LEU A 93 -18.77 -3.34 5.49
C LEU A 93 -18.34 -1.89 5.43
N ARG A 94 -18.25 -1.36 4.23
CA ARG A 94 -17.91 0.03 3.97
C ARG A 94 -19.08 0.73 3.31
N ASN A 95 -19.43 1.88 3.85
CA ASN A 95 -20.36 2.83 3.26
C ASN A 95 -19.65 4.18 3.21
N ASN A 96 -19.10 4.50 2.02
CA ASN A 96 -18.18 5.62 1.83
C ASN A 96 -16.98 5.55 2.80
N ASP A 97 -16.93 6.43 3.80
CA ASP A 97 -15.84 6.56 4.77
C ASP A 97 -16.11 5.82 6.10
N ASP A 98 -17.33 5.32 6.30
CA ASP A 98 -17.71 4.55 7.48
C ASP A 98 -17.42 3.07 7.24
N VAL A 99 -16.60 2.46 8.12
CA VAL A 99 -16.21 1.05 8.05
C VAL A 99 -16.65 0.33 9.32
N ALA A 100 -17.39 -0.77 9.16
CA ALA A 100 -17.74 -1.69 10.23
C ALA A 100 -17.02 -3.03 9.99
N CYS A 101 -16.20 -3.45 10.93
CA CYS A 101 -15.52 -4.73 10.94
C CYS A 101 -16.20 -5.66 11.95
N TYR A 102 -16.77 -6.75 11.46
CA TYR A 102 -17.38 -7.81 12.25
C TYR A 102 -16.32 -8.86 12.56
N ILE A 103 -16.13 -9.12 13.87
CA ILE A 103 -15.19 -10.10 14.40
C ILE A 103 -16.00 -11.13 15.20
N PRO A 104 -16.50 -12.20 14.55
CA PRO A 104 -17.45 -13.14 15.16
C PRO A 104 -16.89 -13.90 16.35
N ASP A 105 -15.63 -14.33 16.26
CA ASP A 105 -14.93 -15.08 17.29
C ASP A 105 -14.85 -14.29 18.62
N ALA A 106 -14.65 -12.97 18.52
CA ALA A 106 -14.62 -12.06 19.67
C ALA A 106 -16.00 -11.50 20.05
N LYS A 107 -17.05 -11.76 19.25
CA LYS A 107 -18.35 -11.09 19.32
C LYS A 107 -18.20 -9.56 19.41
N THR A 108 -17.40 -9.00 18.52
CA THR A 108 -17.11 -7.55 18.48
C THR A 108 -17.43 -6.97 17.10
N VAL A 109 -18.03 -5.79 17.09
CA VAL A 109 -18.11 -4.91 15.92
C VAL A 109 -17.21 -3.72 16.16
N LEU A 110 -16.13 -3.61 15.40
CA LEU A 110 -15.25 -2.45 15.40
C LEU A 110 -15.72 -1.46 14.34
N VAL A 111 -16.06 -0.25 14.75
CA VAL A 111 -16.50 0.83 13.87
C VAL A 111 -15.39 1.88 13.77
N GLU A 112 -14.97 2.14 12.55
CA GLU A 112 -13.94 3.12 12.25
C GLU A 112 -14.45 4.11 11.20
N LYS A 113 -14.08 5.38 11.36
CA LYS A 113 -14.28 6.38 10.32
C LYS A 113 -12.94 6.62 9.65
N ARG A 114 -12.80 6.19 8.40
CA ARG A 114 -11.56 6.42 7.66
C ARG A 114 -11.42 7.89 7.30
N VAL A 115 -10.27 8.46 7.60
CA VAL A 115 -9.90 9.83 7.18
C VAL A 115 -9.29 9.80 5.77
N THR A 116 -8.76 8.65 5.33
CA THR A 116 -8.18 8.42 4.00
C THR A 116 -8.82 7.21 3.32
N ARG A 117 -8.96 7.29 1.99
CA ARG A 117 -9.50 6.23 1.14
C ARG A 117 -8.41 5.21 0.81
N ASP A 118 -8.08 4.31 1.75
CA ASP A 118 -7.26 3.13 1.46
C ASP A 118 -8.14 2.09 0.72
N VAL A 119 -8.42 2.34 -0.56
CA VAL A 119 -9.30 1.49 -1.38
C VAL A 119 -8.46 0.40 -2.02
N PHE A 120 -8.99 -0.81 -2.11
CA PHE A 120 -8.45 -1.79 -3.03
C PHE A 120 -8.95 -1.49 -4.46
N PRO A 121 -8.06 -1.42 -5.47
CA PRO A 121 -6.61 -1.49 -5.37
C PRO A 121 -6.00 -0.16 -4.90
N ALA A 122 -4.90 -0.23 -4.13
CA ALA A 122 -4.22 0.93 -3.51
C ALA A 122 -3.84 2.04 -4.51
N ILE A 123 -3.82 1.71 -5.81
CA ILE A 123 -3.63 2.61 -6.95
C ILE A 123 -4.62 3.78 -7.02
N LEU A 124 -5.74 3.75 -6.30
CA LEU A 124 -6.74 4.82 -6.32
C LEU A 124 -6.22 6.16 -5.78
N GLY A 125 -5.13 6.17 -5.01
CA GLY A 125 -4.47 7.38 -4.52
C GLY A 125 -3.43 7.99 -5.46
N ALA A 126 -2.96 7.26 -6.48
CA ALA A 126 -1.92 7.73 -7.37
C ALA A 126 -2.43 8.79 -8.35
N ASN A 127 -1.63 9.82 -8.60
CA ASN A 127 -1.78 10.63 -9.81
C ASN A 127 -0.86 10.05 -10.89
N PRO A 128 -1.39 9.48 -12.00
CA PRO A 128 -0.55 8.90 -13.05
C PRO A 128 0.44 9.89 -13.67
N GLU A 129 0.18 11.20 -13.57
CA GLU A 129 1.12 12.25 -14.01
C GLU A 129 2.28 12.46 -13.03
N ASP A 130 2.09 12.19 -11.74
CA ASP A 130 3.16 12.28 -10.75
C ASP A 130 4.04 11.00 -10.80
N LEU A 131 3.44 9.85 -11.14
CA LEU A 131 4.13 8.56 -11.17
C LEU A 131 5.28 8.51 -12.17
N VAL A 132 5.16 9.19 -13.33
CA VAL A 132 6.24 9.19 -14.34
C VAL A 132 7.54 9.81 -13.83
N ASN A 133 7.51 10.59 -12.75
CA ASN A 133 8.72 11.15 -12.15
C ASN A 133 9.55 10.08 -11.41
N HIS A 134 8.90 9.00 -10.94
CA HIS A 134 9.52 7.96 -10.11
C HIS A 134 9.44 6.55 -10.71
N TYR A 135 8.65 6.36 -11.77
CA TYR A 135 8.49 5.09 -12.47
C TYR A 135 8.63 5.27 -13.98
N ASN A 136 9.25 4.28 -14.63
CA ASN A 136 9.12 4.04 -16.06
C ASN A 136 7.82 3.26 -16.29
N LEU A 137 6.86 3.89 -16.96
CA LEU A 137 5.57 3.28 -17.28
C LEU A 137 5.64 2.70 -18.69
N SER A 138 5.16 1.47 -18.84
CA SER A 138 5.07 0.81 -20.15
C SER A 138 3.88 -0.13 -20.23
N MET A 139 3.37 -0.32 -21.45
CA MET A 139 2.40 -1.37 -21.73
C MET A 139 3.09 -2.73 -21.71
N GLY A 140 2.50 -3.69 -21.01
CA GLY A 140 2.90 -5.09 -21.07
C GLY A 140 2.14 -5.87 -22.15
N GLY A 141 2.30 -7.19 -22.13
CA GLY A 141 1.57 -8.09 -23.04
C GLY A 141 0.11 -8.29 -22.65
N ASP A 142 -0.61 -8.97 -23.54
CA ASP A 142 -1.96 -9.47 -23.30
C ASP A 142 -1.93 -10.77 -22.50
N GLU A 143 -2.87 -10.92 -21.57
CA GLU A 143 -2.99 -12.15 -20.78
C GLU A 143 -4.45 -12.39 -20.38
N ARG A 144 -4.75 -13.62 -19.96
CA ARG A 144 -6.08 -13.98 -19.47
C ARG A 144 -6.08 -14.14 -17.95
N VAL A 145 -6.96 -13.40 -17.26
CA VAL A 145 -7.12 -13.46 -15.79
C VAL A 145 -8.59 -13.71 -15.47
N ALA A 146 -8.89 -14.67 -14.59
CA ALA A 146 -10.26 -15.05 -14.22
C ALA A 146 -11.19 -15.31 -15.43
N GLY A 147 -10.63 -15.87 -16.52
CA GLY A 147 -11.35 -16.13 -17.75
C GLY A 147 -11.56 -14.92 -18.67
N ARG A 148 -10.99 -13.74 -18.36
CA ARG A 148 -11.18 -12.48 -19.10
C ARG A 148 -9.89 -11.96 -19.74
N ASP A 149 -10.01 -11.36 -20.91
CA ASP A 149 -8.87 -10.78 -21.63
C ASP A 149 -8.40 -9.49 -20.97
N CYS A 150 -7.13 -9.45 -20.60
CA CYS A 150 -6.51 -8.37 -19.86
C CYS A 150 -5.33 -7.77 -20.62
N GLN A 151 -5.11 -6.48 -20.39
CA GLN A 151 -3.95 -5.74 -20.83
C GLN A 151 -3.05 -5.47 -19.62
N ALA A 152 -1.79 -5.89 -19.71
CA ALA A 152 -0.81 -5.62 -18.67
C ALA A 152 -0.23 -4.20 -18.76
N ILE A 153 0.15 -3.65 -17.62
CA ILE A 153 0.92 -2.41 -17.46
C ILE A 153 2.07 -2.71 -16.50
N VAL A 154 3.25 -2.21 -16.81
CA VAL A 154 4.45 -2.38 -15.98
C VAL A 154 4.90 -1.02 -15.46
N LEU A 155 5.16 -0.95 -14.16
CA LEU A 155 5.69 0.22 -13.47
C LEU A 155 7.04 -0.17 -12.88
N GLU A 156 8.11 0.24 -13.53
CA GLU A 156 9.48 -0.03 -13.08
C GLU A 156 10.02 1.17 -12.32
N PRO A 157 10.47 1.03 -11.07
CA PRO A 157 10.94 2.15 -10.28
C PRO A 157 12.25 2.71 -10.85
N LYS A 158 12.40 4.04 -10.82
CA LYS A 158 13.62 4.74 -11.26
C LYS A 158 14.71 4.80 -10.17
N ASP A 159 14.40 4.31 -8.97
CA ASP A 159 15.27 4.28 -7.80
C ASP A 159 15.13 2.96 -7.03
N LYS A 160 15.91 2.81 -5.96
CA LYS A 160 15.91 1.61 -5.10
C LYS A 160 15.03 1.75 -3.85
N LEU A 161 14.22 2.80 -3.77
CA LEU A 161 13.40 3.15 -2.61
C LEU A 161 11.94 2.71 -2.77
N ARG A 162 11.63 2.01 -3.87
CA ARG A 162 10.28 1.61 -4.27
C ARG A 162 10.27 0.21 -4.86
N TYR A 163 9.13 -0.47 -4.74
CA TYR A 163 8.87 -1.70 -5.45
C TYR A 163 8.41 -1.43 -6.88
N GLY A 164 8.59 -2.40 -7.77
CA GLY A 164 7.96 -2.40 -9.08
C GLY A 164 6.56 -2.99 -9.04
N TYR A 165 5.76 -2.71 -10.06
CA TYR A 165 4.41 -3.26 -10.17
C TYR A 165 4.09 -3.80 -11.56
N ARG A 166 3.24 -4.83 -11.59
CA ARG A 166 2.53 -5.24 -12.80
C ARG A 166 1.04 -5.30 -12.52
N PHE A 167 0.27 -4.70 -13.41
CA PHE A 167 -1.17 -4.58 -13.30
C PHE A 167 -1.84 -5.13 -14.54
N TRP A 168 -2.83 -6.01 -14.39
CA TRP A 168 -3.62 -6.57 -15.48
C TRP A 168 -5.05 -6.08 -15.38
N ALA A 169 -5.41 -5.20 -16.31
CA ALA A 169 -6.75 -4.64 -16.38
C ALA A 169 -7.57 -5.35 -17.45
N ASP A 170 -8.80 -5.71 -17.11
CA ASP A 170 -9.78 -6.24 -18.05
C ASP A 170 -9.98 -5.28 -19.22
N LYS A 171 -9.78 -5.74 -20.45
CA LYS A 171 -9.85 -4.86 -21.63
C LYS A 171 -11.22 -4.22 -21.80
N SER A 172 -12.28 -4.97 -21.50
CA SER A 172 -13.67 -4.54 -21.70
C SER A 172 -14.09 -3.43 -20.73
N SER A 173 -13.80 -3.59 -19.44
CA SER A 173 -14.30 -2.74 -18.35
C SER A 173 -13.23 -1.80 -17.77
N GLY A 174 -11.95 -2.15 -17.93
CA GLY A 174 -10.83 -1.47 -17.27
C GLY A 174 -10.59 -1.89 -15.82
N LEU A 175 -11.39 -2.79 -15.26
CA LEU A 175 -11.23 -3.24 -13.87
C LEU A 175 -9.91 -3.99 -13.69
N LEU A 176 -9.16 -3.67 -12.63
CA LEU A 176 -7.93 -4.38 -12.29
C LEU A 176 -8.26 -5.80 -11.80
N LEU A 177 -7.79 -6.81 -12.52
CA LEU A 177 -8.06 -8.21 -12.18
C LEU A 177 -6.87 -8.91 -11.52
N ARG A 178 -5.65 -8.45 -11.78
CA ARG A 178 -4.44 -8.92 -11.09
C ARG A 178 -3.47 -7.77 -10.84
N ALA A 179 -2.83 -7.81 -9.69
CA ALA A 179 -1.73 -6.94 -9.31
C ALA A 179 -0.57 -7.79 -8.77
N GLN A 180 0.65 -7.44 -9.14
CA GLN A 180 1.87 -7.98 -8.56
C GLN A 180 2.76 -6.84 -8.08
N THR A 181 3.36 -7.02 -6.92
CA THR A 181 4.42 -6.19 -6.38
C THR A 181 5.74 -6.94 -6.56
N LEU A 182 6.75 -6.25 -7.10
CA LEU A 182 8.03 -6.81 -7.51
C LEU A 182 9.17 -6.19 -6.70
N ASP A 183 10.11 -7.02 -6.24
CA ASP A 183 11.33 -6.53 -5.62
C ASP A 183 12.35 -5.97 -6.63
N GLY A 184 13.51 -5.53 -6.14
CA GLY A 184 14.57 -4.98 -6.98
C GLY A 184 15.25 -5.99 -7.92
N LYS A 185 14.94 -7.28 -7.82
CA LYS A 185 15.36 -8.33 -8.76
C LYS A 185 14.28 -8.66 -9.79
N GLY A 186 13.07 -8.12 -9.61
CA GLY A 186 11.89 -8.44 -10.41
C GLY A 186 11.12 -9.66 -9.92
N ASP A 187 11.46 -10.18 -8.73
CA ASP A 187 10.75 -11.30 -8.11
C ASP A 187 9.44 -10.84 -7.49
N VAL A 188 8.39 -11.65 -7.59
CA VAL A 188 7.07 -11.34 -7.01
C VAL A 188 7.11 -11.51 -5.50
N VAL A 189 6.96 -10.41 -4.76
CA VAL A 189 6.87 -10.43 -3.28
C VAL A 189 5.44 -10.48 -2.77
N GLU A 190 4.51 -9.99 -3.59
CA GLU A 190 3.08 -9.98 -3.30
C GLU A 190 2.27 -10.06 -4.59
N GLN A 191 1.14 -10.77 -4.53
CA GLN A 191 0.21 -10.87 -5.64
C GLN A 191 -1.24 -10.86 -5.15
N ILE A 192 -2.09 -10.17 -5.90
CA ILE A 192 -3.53 -10.21 -5.76
C ILE A 192 -4.12 -10.57 -7.10
N SER A 193 -4.95 -11.61 -7.17
CA SER A 193 -5.58 -12.04 -8.41
C SER A 193 -7.01 -12.51 -8.19
N PHE A 194 -7.95 -12.00 -8.98
CA PHE A 194 -9.29 -12.59 -9.05
C PHE A 194 -9.21 -14.02 -9.60
N THR A 195 -9.99 -14.91 -9.01
CA THR A 195 -10.23 -16.27 -9.51
C THR A 195 -11.57 -16.35 -10.26
N GLN A 196 -12.53 -15.53 -9.86
CA GLN A 196 -13.82 -15.31 -10.53
C GLN A 196 -14.31 -13.89 -10.28
N ILE A 197 -15.02 -13.31 -11.26
CA ILE A 197 -15.53 -11.94 -11.18
C ILE A 197 -16.79 -11.77 -12.02
N GLU A 198 -17.82 -11.20 -11.41
CA GLU A 198 -19.02 -10.67 -12.06
C GLU A 198 -18.90 -9.14 -12.11
N ILE A 199 -19.07 -8.54 -13.29
CA ILE A 199 -18.99 -7.08 -13.49
C ILE A 199 -20.31 -6.60 -14.08
N GLY A 200 -20.91 -5.56 -13.49
CA GLY A 200 -22.22 -5.04 -13.89
C GLY A 200 -23.17 -4.91 -12.69
N PRO A 201 -24.49 -4.89 -12.92
CA PRO A 201 -25.47 -4.82 -11.85
C PRO A 201 -25.32 -5.99 -10.86
N ILE A 202 -25.07 -5.68 -9.60
CA ILE A 202 -25.00 -6.65 -8.50
C ILE A 202 -26.20 -6.45 -7.58
N ASP A 203 -26.82 -7.55 -7.14
CA ASP A 203 -27.91 -7.49 -6.16
C ASP A 203 -27.43 -6.83 -4.85
N ARG A 204 -28.15 -5.79 -4.42
CA ARG A 204 -27.89 -5.08 -3.16
C ARG A 204 -28.02 -5.98 -1.93
N ALA A 205 -28.70 -7.12 -2.02
CA ALA A 205 -28.72 -8.10 -0.93
C ALA A 205 -27.32 -8.65 -0.61
N ARG A 206 -26.38 -8.68 -1.59
CA ARG A 206 -25.01 -9.18 -1.40
C ARG A 206 -24.15 -8.30 -0.49
N ILE A 207 -24.51 -7.04 -0.25
CA ILE A 207 -23.79 -6.17 0.70
C ILE A 207 -24.39 -6.20 2.11
N ARG A 208 -25.41 -7.03 2.37
CA ARG A 208 -25.94 -7.20 3.73
C ARG A 208 -24.90 -7.87 4.63
N PRO A 209 -24.80 -7.44 5.91
CA PRO A 209 -23.97 -8.15 6.88
C PRO A 209 -24.39 -9.60 6.98
N SER A 210 -23.42 -10.51 7.03
CA SER A 210 -23.69 -11.93 7.30
C SER A 210 -24.10 -12.14 8.77
N TYR A 211 -23.65 -11.25 9.65
CA TYR A 211 -23.92 -11.28 11.08
C TYR A 211 -25.04 -10.29 11.43
N ALA A 212 -26.28 -10.63 11.04
CA ALA A 212 -27.44 -9.75 11.23
C ALA A 212 -27.86 -9.58 12.70
N ASP A 213 -27.56 -10.57 13.56
CA ASP A 213 -27.83 -10.51 15.00
C ASP A 213 -26.55 -10.31 15.80
N THR A 214 -26.29 -9.06 16.16
CA THR A 214 -25.16 -8.67 17.02
C THR A 214 -25.60 -8.40 18.45
N ARG A 215 -26.74 -8.95 18.91
CA ARG A 215 -27.16 -8.79 20.31
C ARG A 215 -26.11 -9.39 21.25
N GLY A 216 -25.71 -8.60 22.25
CA GLY A 216 -24.65 -8.98 23.19
C GLY A 216 -23.23 -8.88 22.63
N TRP A 217 -23.04 -8.41 21.39
CA TRP A 217 -21.72 -8.11 20.87
C TRP A 217 -21.22 -6.78 21.43
N ARG A 218 -19.91 -6.68 21.61
CA ARG A 218 -19.25 -5.43 21.98
C ARG A 218 -19.17 -4.53 20.75
N ILE A 219 -19.54 -3.26 20.89
CA ILE A 219 -19.32 -2.25 19.85
C ILE A 219 -18.14 -1.40 20.29
N GLU A 220 -17.04 -1.50 19.56
CA GLU A 220 -15.86 -0.67 19.77
C GLU A 220 -15.82 0.41 18.70
N LYS A 221 -15.57 1.66 19.10
CA LYS A 221 -15.40 2.77 18.16
C LYS A 221 -13.94 3.18 18.21
N ALA A 222 -13.23 3.08 17.09
CA ALA A 222 -11.86 3.57 17.03
C ALA A 222 -11.87 5.10 17.18
N ALA A 223 -11.32 5.59 18.29
CA ALA A 223 -11.12 7.02 18.51
C ALA A 223 -9.86 7.47 17.77
N MET A 224 -10.04 8.01 16.56
CA MET A 224 -9.01 8.74 15.83
C MET A 224 -9.28 10.23 15.92
N SER A 225 -8.26 11.00 16.31
CA SER A 225 -8.28 12.46 16.23
C SER A 225 -7.14 12.96 15.37
N SER A 226 -7.41 14.00 14.57
CA SER A 226 -6.35 14.74 13.89
C SER A 226 -5.45 15.39 14.94
N VAL A 227 -4.14 15.31 14.76
CA VAL A 227 -3.15 15.88 15.68
C VAL A 227 -2.08 16.60 14.88
N ASP A 228 -1.60 17.72 15.40
CA ASP A 228 -0.43 18.38 14.83
C ASP A 228 0.84 17.71 15.37
N LEU A 229 1.66 17.17 14.47
CA LEU A 229 2.95 16.55 14.79
C LEU A 229 4.11 17.38 14.26
N SER A 230 3.93 18.70 14.05
CA SER A 230 4.95 19.64 13.56
C SER A 230 6.25 19.70 14.38
N GLY A 231 6.22 19.20 15.63
CA GLY A 231 7.40 18.98 16.46
C GLY A 231 8.30 17.83 15.98
N TRP A 232 7.80 16.95 15.12
CA TRP A 232 8.56 15.88 14.48
C TRP A 232 8.90 16.27 13.05
N ASN A 233 10.19 16.20 12.71
CA ASN A 233 10.67 16.29 11.35
C ASN A 233 10.90 14.87 10.82
N VAL A 234 10.35 14.55 9.65
CA VAL A 234 10.51 13.25 8.99
C VAL A 234 10.68 13.51 7.49
N THR A 235 11.76 12.99 6.91
CA THR A 235 12.05 13.15 5.48
C THR A 235 11.68 11.89 4.71
N PRO A 236 10.57 11.89 3.94
CA PRO A 236 10.18 10.72 3.17
C PRO A 236 11.00 10.59 1.86
N PRO A 237 10.99 9.41 1.20
CA PRO A 237 11.62 9.25 -0.11
C PRO A 237 10.97 10.14 -1.18
N PRO A 238 11.69 10.61 -2.23
CA PRO A 238 11.23 11.60 -3.21
C PRO A 238 9.71 11.74 -3.44
N GLY A 239 8.99 11.12 -4.38
CA GLY A 239 7.53 11.38 -4.56
C GLY A 239 6.55 11.11 -3.40
N PHE A 240 6.98 10.73 -2.19
CA PHE A 240 6.08 10.52 -1.05
C PHE A 240 5.68 11.85 -0.41
N ARG A 241 4.38 12.05 -0.21
CA ARG A 241 3.82 13.23 0.46
C ARG A 241 3.14 12.83 1.76
N LYS A 242 3.19 13.70 2.77
CA LYS A 242 2.43 13.52 4.01
C LYS A 242 0.93 13.64 3.69
N ILE A 243 0.18 12.59 3.97
CA ILE A 243 -1.27 12.53 3.69
C ILE A 243 -2.10 12.52 4.96
N GLN A 244 -1.51 12.20 6.12
CA GLN A 244 -2.26 12.08 7.37
C GLN A 244 -1.38 12.24 8.60
N GLU A 245 -1.94 12.89 9.63
CA GLU A 245 -1.44 12.89 11.01
C GLU A 245 -2.61 12.61 11.95
N VAL A 246 -2.51 11.53 12.71
CA VAL A 246 -3.56 11.12 13.65
C VAL A 246 -2.99 10.66 14.97
N ARG A 247 -3.80 10.80 16.01
CA ARG A 247 -3.60 10.15 17.31
C ARG A 247 -4.68 9.11 17.51
N ARG A 248 -4.28 7.95 18.02
CA ARG A 248 -5.17 6.85 18.40
C ARG A 248 -4.95 6.49 19.86
N LEU A 249 -6.04 6.19 20.55
CA LEU A 249 -6.00 5.50 21.83
C LEU A 249 -6.08 4.00 21.56
N ILE A 250 -5.02 3.27 21.89
CA ILE A 250 -5.01 1.81 21.81
C ILE A 250 -5.24 1.26 23.21
N SER A 251 -6.35 0.56 23.39
CA SER A 251 -6.60 -0.23 24.58
C SER A 251 -5.84 -1.55 24.42
N ASP A 252 -4.88 -1.83 25.30
CA ASP A 252 -4.29 -3.17 25.37
C ASP A 252 -5.36 -4.16 25.83
N THR A 253 -5.90 -4.94 24.90
CA THR A 253 -6.60 -6.17 25.26
C THR A 253 -5.53 -7.12 25.78
N ALA A 254 -5.59 -7.40 27.08
CA ALA A 254 -4.76 -8.41 27.70
C ALA A 254 -4.80 -9.68 26.83
N GLY A 255 -3.63 -10.15 26.39
CA GLY A 255 -3.52 -11.43 25.71
C GLY A 255 -4.16 -12.54 26.55
N GLU A 256 -4.73 -13.54 25.89
CA GLU A 256 -5.28 -14.72 26.54
C GLU A 256 -4.23 -15.30 27.52
N GLY A 257 -4.49 -15.18 28.83
CA GLY A 257 -3.61 -15.67 29.90
C GLY A 257 -3.13 -14.66 30.94
N ALA A 258 -3.41 -13.36 30.83
CA ALA A 258 -3.01 -12.39 31.87
C ALA A 258 -3.99 -12.37 33.07
N SER A 259 -3.45 -12.48 34.28
CA SER A 259 -4.23 -12.45 35.52
C SER A 259 -4.97 -11.10 35.72
N PRO A 260 -6.23 -11.10 36.20
CA PRO A 260 -7.06 -9.88 36.37
C PRO A 260 -6.47 -8.79 37.27
N ALA A 261 -5.48 -9.13 38.10
CA ALA A 261 -4.86 -8.21 39.05
C ALA A 261 -3.79 -7.29 38.43
N GLN A 262 -3.36 -7.53 37.18
CA GLN A 262 -2.37 -6.69 36.48
C GLN A 262 -2.93 -5.97 35.26
N SER A 263 -4.18 -6.23 34.86
CA SER A 263 -4.83 -5.57 33.74
C SER A 263 -5.45 -4.23 34.17
N ARG A 264 -4.64 -3.24 34.55
CA ARG A 264 -5.03 -1.87 34.19
C ARG A 264 -4.80 -1.81 32.70
N ALA A 265 -5.87 -1.77 31.91
CA ALA A 265 -5.74 -1.42 30.49
C ALA A 265 -5.04 -0.06 30.45
N ALA A 266 -3.74 -0.07 30.19
CA ALA A 266 -3.02 1.16 29.92
C ALA A 266 -3.49 1.56 28.53
N GLU A 267 -4.35 2.58 28.45
CA GLU A 267 -4.63 3.23 27.18
C GLU A 267 -3.30 3.84 26.72
N ARG A 268 -2.76 3.30 25.63
CA ARG A 268 -1.54 3.83 25.01
C ARG A 268 -1.95 4.79 23.92
N GLU A 269 -1.55 6.05 24.08
CA GLU A 269 -1.64 7.03 22.99
C GLU A 269 -0.55 6.73 21.97
N VAL A 270 -0.97 6.53 20.72
CA VAL A 270 -0.08 6.33 19.59
C VAL A 270 -0.35 7.41 18.56
N SER A 271 0.67 8.21 18.29
CA SER A 271 0.66 9.17 17.18
C SER A 271 1.18 8.50 15.91
N GLN A 272 0.60 8.85 14.76
CA GLN A 272 0.94 8.28 13.47
C GLN A 272 1.06 9.39 12.42
N ILE A 273 2.14 9.37 11.65
CA ILE A 273 2.32 10.16 10.42
C ILE A 273 2.29 9.19 9.24
N VAL A 274 1.50 9.48 8.21
CA VAL A 274 1.43 8.65 6.99
C VAL A 274 1.92 9.43 5.78
N PHE A 275 2.85 8.82 5.05
CA PHE A 275 3.38 9.29 3.78
C PHE A 275 2.96 8.34 2.65
N SER A 276 2.64 8.87 1.47
CA SER A 276 2.34 8.04 0.30
C SER A 276 2.82 8.70 -0.99
N ASP A 277 3.31 7.90 -1.94
CA ASP A 277 3.55 8.30 -3.33
C ASP A 277 2.35 7.98 -4.25
N GLY A 278 1.25 7.51 -3.66
CA GLY A 278 0.02 7.12 -4.33
C GLY A 278 -0.05 5.65 -4.74
N LEU A 279 1.06 4.91 -4.70
CA LEU A 279 1.09 3.45 -4.88
C LEU A 279 1.41 2.72 -3.58
N ALA A 280 2.42 3.21 -2.85
CA ALA A 280 2.83 2.67 -1.56
C ALA A 280 2.63 3.70 -0.45
N ALA A 281 2.62 3.22 0.80
CA ALA A 281 2.56 4.06 1.98
C ALA A 281 3.63 3.69 3.01
N ILE A 282 4.11 4.70 3.74
CA ILE A 282 5.00 4.57 4.89
C ILE A 282 4.32 5.24 6.09
N SER A 283 4.14 4.48 7.16
CA SER A 283 3.62 4.99 8.44
C SER A 283 4.75 5.07 9.46
N VAL A 284 4.81 6.20 10.17
CA VAL A 284 5.68 6.42 11.32
C VAL A 284 4.80 6.49 12.56
N PHE A 285 4.92 5.50 13.44
CA PHE A 285 4.27 5.47 14.74
C PHE A 285 5.20 6.00 15.81
N ILE A 286 4.65 6.83 16.70
CA ILE A 286 5.35 7.53 17.76
C ILE A 286 4.62 7.23 19.06
N GLU A 287 5.29 6.51 19.96
CA GLU A 287 4.78 6.14 21.27
C GLU A 287 5.68 6.72 22.35
N ALA A 288 5.11 7.23 23.45
CA ALA A 288 5.90 7.57 24.63
C ALA A 288 6.32 6.30 25.38
N GLY A 289 7.57 6.25 25.85
CA GLY A 289 8.14 5.08 26.52
C GLY A 289 8.77 4.08 25.54
N GLY A 290 9.11 2.88 26.04
CA GLY A 290 9.81 1.85 25.25
C GLY A 290 11.06 1.25 25.92
N GLN A 291 11.28 1.51 27.21
CA GLN A 291 12.48 1.11 27.96
C GLN A 291 12.84 -0.38 27.88
N ASN A 292 11.87 -1.26 27.55
CA ASN A 292 12.06 -2.72 27.45
C ASN A 292 11.93 -3.27 26.02
N ARG A 293 11.94 -2.43 24.98
CA ARG A 293 11.86 -2.86 23.59
C ARG A 293 13.26 -2.89 22.96
N ASN A 294 13.58 -3.97 22.25
CA ASN A 294 14.82 -4.09 21.50
C ASN A 294 14.65 -3.46 20.12
N GLU A 295 15.61 -2.66 19.70
CA GLU A 295 15.65 -2.13 18.34
C GLU A 295 15.84 -3.27 17.34
N GLY A 296 15.30 -3.11 16.14
CA GLY A 296 15.42 -4.13 15.12
C GLY A 296 14.61 -3.84 13.87
N ALA A 297 14.81 -4.71 12.89
CA ALA A 297 14.09 -4.69 11.62
C ALA A 297 13.44 -6.05 11.38
N ILE A 298 12.21 -6.03 10.87
CA ILE A 298 11.44 -7.21 10.49
C ILE A 298 10.95 -7.01 9.06
N GLN A 299 11.07 -8.06 8.24
CA GLN A 299 10.49 -8.10 6.91
C GLN A 299 9.46 -9.23 6.83
N GLN A 300 8.27 -8.91 6.33
CA GLN A 300 7.21 -9.87 6.06
C GLN A 300 6.63 -9.59 4.66
N GLY A 301 7.06 -10.36 3.66
CA GLY A 301 6.68 -10.11 2.26
C GLY A 301 7.18 -8.75 1.77
N ALA A 302 6.25 -7.94 1.24
CA ALA A 302 6.51 -6.55 0.85
C ALA A 302 6.60 -5.59 2.06
N LEU A 303 6.09 -5.99 3.23
CA LEU A 303 6.08 -5.15 4.42
C LEU A 303 7.45 -5.14 5.10
N ASN A 304 8.01 -3.95 5.30
CA ASN A 304 9.23 -3.74 6.08
C ASN A 304 8.92 -2.89 7.31
N ILE A 305 9.42 -3.31 8.47
CA ILE A 305 9.21 -2.67 9.77
C ILE A 305 10.57 -2.41 10.41
N VAL A 306 10.78 -1.20 10.95
CA VAL A 306 11.91 -0.85 11.79
C VAL A 306 11.40 -0.25 13.09
N GLY A 307 11.84 -0.80 14.22
CA GLY A 307 11.62 -0.25 15.55
C GLY A 307 12.93 0.35 16.10
N ARG A 308 12.89 1.60 16.55
CA ARG A 308 14.05 2.26 17.18
C ARG A 308 13.64 3.21 18.30
N ARG A 309 14.57 3.52 19.20
CA ARG A 309 14.37 4.50 20.27
C ARG A 309 14.90 5.88 19.85
N GLN A 310 14.18 6.93 20.22
CA GLN A 310 14.66 8.31 20.12
C GLN A 310 14.25 9.10 21.37
N GLY A 311 15.20 9.31 22.28
CA GLY A 311 14.94 9.92 23.59
C GLY A 311 13.96 9.07 24.42
N ASP A 312 12.85 9.69 24.80
CA ASP A 312 11.76 9.06 25.56
C ASP A 312 10.68 8.43 24.66
N TYR A 313 10.90 8.40 23.35
CA TYR A 313 9.93 7.87 22.38
C TYR A 313 10.41 6.57 21.75
N TRP A 314 9.46 5.67 21.53
CA TRP A 314 9.61 4.52 20.66
C TRP A 314 9.02 4.83 19.29
N LEU A 315 9.83 4.64 18.26
CA LEU A 315 9.46 4.86 16.87
C LEU A 315 9.30 3.53 16.17
N THR A 316 8.17 3.35 15.48
CA THR A 316 7.98 2.21 14.57
C THR A 316 7.69 2.74 13.18
N VAL A 317 8.61 2.48 12.24
CA VAL A 317 8.43 2.82 10.83
C VAL A 317 8.02 1.57 10.09
N VAL A 318 6.91 1.61 9.37
CA VAL A 318 6.40 0.47 8.60
C VAL A 318 5.96 0.93 7.23
N GLY A 319 6.17 0.11 6.21
CA GLY A 319 5.65 0.38 4.87
C GLY A 319 5.87 -0.77 3.91
N GLU A 320 5.07 -0.78 2.85
CA GLU A 320 5.21 -1.69 1.71
C GLU A 320 6.20 -1.08 0.71
N VAL A 321 7.43 -0.87 1.16
CA VAL A 321 8.56 -0.33 0.39
C VAL A 321 9.82 -1.12 0.73
N PRO A 322 10.85 -1.12 -0.14
CA PRO A 322 12.12 -1.78 0.16
C PRO A 322 12.73 -1.32 1.50
N ALA A 323 13.43 -2.23 2.18
CA ALA A 323 14.07 -1.96 3.47
C ALA A 323 14.97 -0.71 3.47
N ALA A 324 15.60 -0.38 2.34
CA ALA A 324 16.39 0.83 2.18
C ALA A 324 15.58 2.12 2.41
N ALA A 325 14.33 2.17 1.93
CA ALA A 325 13.44 3.31 2.14
C ALA A 325 12.99 3.43 3.60
N ILE A 326 12.66 2.31 4.25
CA ILE A 326 12.30 2.31 5.68
C ILE A 326 13.46 2.82 6.53
N ARG A 327 14.70 2.37 6.26
CA ARG A 327 15.89 2.86 6.97
C ARG A 327 16.10 4.35 6.74
N GLN A 328 16.05 4.81 5.49
CA GLN A 328 16.18 6.23 5.17
C GLN A 328 15.17 7.09 5.94
N VAL A 329 13.90 6.67 5.99
CA VAL A 329 12.88 7.39 6.76
C VAL A 329 13.20 7.34 8.24
N SER A 330 13.51 6.16 8.79
CA SER A 330 13.82 5.96 10.21
C SER A 330 14.98 6.84 10.68
N ASP A 331 16.05 6.91 9.88
CA ASP A 331 17.25 7.68 10.17
C ASP A 331 17.01 9.18 10.07
N SER A 332 16.00 9.62 9.31
CA SER A 332 15.64 11.04 9.14
C SER A 332 14.76 11.62 10.25
N ILE A 333 14.26 10.79 11.16
CA ILE A 333 13.31 11.25 12.18
C ILE A 333 14.05 12.08 13.23
N GLU A 334 13.60 13.31 13.43
CA GLU A 334 14.13 14.23 14.42
C GLU A 334 13.01 14.88 15.22
N LEU A 335 13.16 14.95 16.54
CA LEU A 335 12.31 15.77 17.39
C LEU A 335 12.91 17.19 17.42
N LYS A 336 12.16 18.19 16.96
CA LYS A 336 12.58 19.60 17.04
C LYS A 336 12.75 19.96 18.50
N THR A 337 13.97 20.30 18.89
CA THR A 337 14.25 20.93 20.17
C THR A 337 13.65 22.33 20.14
N LYS A 338 12.89 22.69 21.19
CA LYS A 338 12.47 24.07 21.42
C LYS A 338 13.67 24.96 21.72
#